data_AF-A0A961W4E2-F1
#
_entry.id   AF-A0A961W4E2-F1
#
_cell.length_a   1.000
_cell.length_b   1.000
_cell.length_c   1.000
_cell.angle_alpha   90.00
_cell.angle_beta   90.00
_cell.angle_gamma   90.00
#
_symmetry.space_group_name_H-M   'P 1'
#
loop_
_entity.id
_entity.type
_entity.pdbx_description
1 polymer ?
#
loop_
_entity_poly.entity_id
_entity_poly.type
_entity_poly.pdbx_seq_one_letter_code
_entity_poly.pdbx_strand_id
1 'polypeptide(L)'
;MRLALFAGGLLALSACQELDYGRHLVPLPPAMEARLERMGLREEDPIYIRIFKEEGELEVWKQNRDGRFVLLETYEICAWSGELGP
;
A
#
# COMPACT_ATOMS: atom_id res chain seq x y z
N MET A 1 -58.31 -2.05 4.57
CA MET A 1 -57.44 -0.88 4.82
C MET A 1 -56.84 -1.05 6.22
N ARG A 2 -55.50 -1.04 6.36
CA ARG A 2 -54.68 -1.14 7.61
C ARG A 2 -53.85 -2.42 7.85
N LEU A 3 -53.46 -3.16 6.81
CA LEU A 3 -52.42 -4.20 6.95
C LEU A 3 -51.32 -4.05 5.90
N ALA A 4 -50.81 -2.83 5.72
CA ALA A 4 -49.78 -2.53 4.71
C ALA A 4 -48.73 -1.51 5.22
N LEU A 5 -48.52 -1.41 6.54
CA LEU A 5 -47.62 -0.40 7.12
C LEU A 5 -46.39 -0.97 7.84
N PHE A 6 -46.22 -2.29 7.92
CA PHE A 6 -45.11 -2.88 8.68
C PHE A 6 -43.98 -3.48 7.83
N ALA A 7 -44.01 -3.37 6.50
CA ALA A 7 -42.95 -3.93 5.64
C ALA A 7 -41.84 -2.91 5.26
N GLY A 8 -42.04 -1.60 5.51
CA GLY A 8 -41.11 -0.56 5.03
C GLY A 8 -39.96 -0.20 5.98
N GLY A 9 -40.01 -0.63 7.25
CA GLY A 9 -39.10 -0.14 8.30
C GLY A 9 -37.77 -0.88 8.45
N LEU A 10 -37.61 -2.08 7.87
CA LEU A 10 -36.49 -2.98 8.17
C LEU A 10 -35.32 -2.92 7.17
N LEU A 11 -35.42 -2.17 6.07
CA LEU A 11 -34.34 -2.02 5.08
C LEU A 11 -33.49 -0.75 5.27
N ALA A 12 -33.80 0.10 6.25
CA ALA A 12 -33.15 1.40 6.42
C ALA A 12 -31.88 1.39 7.32
N LEU A 13 -31.40 0.23 7.77
CA LEU A 13 -30.31 0.15 8.77
C LEU A 13 -28.98 -0.43 8.24
N SER A 14 -28.85 -0.85 6.98
CA SER A 14 -27.58 -1.38 6.45
C SER A 14 -26.85 -0.48 5.45
N ALA A 15 -27.26 0.78 5.29
CA ALA A 15 -26.79 1.63 4.18
C ALA A 15 -25.52 2.46 4.49
N CYS A 16 -24.95 2.40 5.68
CA CYS A 16 -23.71 3.11 6.01
C CYS A 16 -22.74 2.21 6.77
N GLN A 17 -22.18 1.21 6.10
CA GLN A 17 -20.84 0.73 6.46
C GLN A 17 -19.89 1.47 5.54
N GLU A 18 -19.17 2.47 6.07
CA GLU A 18 -17.96 2.94 5.40
C GLU A 18 -17.05 1.72 5.26
N LEU A 19 -16.96 1.18 4.05
CA LEU A 19 -16.02 0.14 3.71
C LEU A 19 -14.64 0.77 3.75
N ASP A 20 -14.03 0.80 4.93
CA ASP A 20 -12.60 1.02 5.09
C ASP A 20 -11.89 -0.21 4.51
N TYR A 21 -11.77 -0.24 3.18
CA TYR A 21 -10.83 -1.13 2.52
C TYR A 21 -9.45 -0.70 3.02
N GLY A 22 -8.80 -1.56 3.79
CA GLY A 22 -7.48 -1.28 4.32
C GLY A 22 -6.55 -0.85 3.18
N ARG A 23 -5.80 0.24 3.36
CA ARG A 23 -4.90 0.82 2.33
C ARG A 23 -3.97 -0.18 1.65
N HIS A 24 -3.67 -1.29 2.32
CA HIS A 24 -2.84 -2.40 1.82
C HIS A 24 -3.53 -3.28 0.76
N LEU A 25 -4.84 -3.16 0.57
CA LEU A 25 -5.63 -3.89 -0.44
C LEU A 25 -5.83 -3.07 -1.72
N VAL A 26 -5.41 -1.81 -1.72
CA VAL A 26 -5.47 -0.96 -2.91
C VAL A 26 -4.43 -1.48 -3.91
N PRO A 27 -4.82 -1.80 -5.16
CA PRO A 27 -3.89 -2.30 -6.16
C PRO A 27 -2.84 -1.25 -6.52
N LEU A 28 -1.72 -1.70 -7.08
CA LEU A 28 -0.67 -0.80 -7.52
C LEU A 28 -1.18 0.14 -8.62
N PRO A 29 -0.72 1.41 -8.65
CA PRO A 29 -0.99 2.29 -9.78
C PRO A 29 -0.41 1.70 -11.08
N PRO A 30 -1.07 1.86 -12.24
CA PRO A 30 -0.58 1.31 -13.52
C PRO A 30 0.85 1.74 -13.89
N ALA A 31 1.25 2.94 -13.49
CA ALA A 31 2.60 3.43 -13.71
C ALA A 31 3.66 2.63 -12.92
N MET A 32 3.32 2.15 -11.72
CA MET A 32 4.19 1.30 -10.91
C MET A 32 4.26 -0.11 -11.50
N GLU A 33 3.13 -0.68 -11.91
CA GLU A 33 3.09 -1.99 -12.60
C GLU A 33 4.00 -1.98 -13.85
N ALA A 34 3.84 -0.98 -14.72
CA ALA A 34 4.68 -0.82 -15.91
C ALA A 34 6.17 -0.60 -15.59
N ARG A 35 6.51 -0.02 -14.43
CA ARG A 35 7.90 0.11 -13.98
C ARG A 35 8.46 -1.26 -13.56
N LEU A 36 7.71 -2.01 -12.76
CA LEU A 36 8.10 -3.36 -12.35
C LEU A 36 8.33 -4.26 -13.57
N GLU A 37 7.40 -4.26 -14.53
CA GLU A 37 7.52 -5.05 -15.77
C GLU A 37 8.78 -4.70 -16.56
N ARG A 38 9.07 -3.41 -16.77
CA ARG A 38 10.28 -2.97 -17.48
C ARG A 38 11.57 -3.40 -16.78
N MET A 39 11.54 -3.51 -15.46
CA MET A 39 12.68 -3.95 -14.65
C MET A 39 12.74 -5.49 -14.49
N GLY A 40 11.76 -6.23 -15.03
CA GLY A 40 11.67 -7.68 -14.87
C GLY A 40 11.29 -8.13 -13.45
N LEU A 41 10.61 -7.26 -12.71
CA LEU A 41 10.13 -7.48 -11.35
C LEU A 41 8.64 -7.81 -11.34
N ARG A 42 8.17 -8.51 -10.31
CA ARG A 42 6.77 -8.85 -10.05
C ARG A 42 6.31 -8.21 -8.75
N GLU A 43 5.01 -7.95 -8.63
CA GLU A 43 4.42 -7.36 -7.43
C GLU A 43 4.76 -8.19 -6.17
N GLU A 44 4.64 -9.51 -6.26
CA GLU A 44 4.88 -10.46 -5.18
C GLU A 44 6.36 -10.72 -4.85
N ASP A 45 7.31 -10.19 -5.62
CA ASP A 45 8.74 -10.42 -5.36
C ASP A 45 9.16 -9.82 -4.00
N PRO A 46 10.06 -10.50 -3.24
CA PRO A 46 10.52 -10.02 -1.94
C PRO A 46 11.05 -8.59 -1.97
N ILE A 47 10.71 -7.84 -0.92
CA ILE A 47 11.13 -6.45 -0.72
C ILE A 47 12.18 -6.39 0.39
N TYR A 48 13.17 -5.53 0.18
CA TYR A 48 14.14 -5.12 1.20
C TYR A 48 14.13 -3.59 1.30
N ILE A 49 14.10 -3.05 2.51
CA ILE A 49 14.02 -1.61 2.75
C ILE A 49 15.29 -1.16 3.48
N ARG A 50 15.90 -0.07 2.99
CA ARG A 50 16.98 0.63 3.68
C ARG A 50 16.51 2.03 4.05
N ILE A 51 16.89 2.50 5.23
CA ILE A 51 16.57 3.84 5.71
C ILE A 51 17.85 4.52 6.15
N PHE A 52 18.15 5.64 5.51
CA PHE A 52 19.30 6.51 5.74
C PHE A 52 18.82 7.73 6.51
N LYS A 53 18.98 7.69 7.83
CA LYS A 53 18.42 8.70 8.72
C LYS A 53 19.11 10.06 8.58
N GLU A 54 20.40 10.11 8.29
CA GLU A 54 21.11 11.39 8.17
C GLU A 54 20.73 12.10 6.87
N GLU A 55 20.62 11.33 5.78
CA GLU A 55 20.26 11.78 4.44
C GLU A 55 18.75 12.01 4.29
N GLY A 56 17.95 11.41 5.16
CA GLY A 56 16.49 11.46 5.08
C GLY A 56 15.95 10.69 3.88
N GLU A 57 16.55 9.55 3.55
CA GLU A 57 16.16 8.72 2.42
C GLU A 57 15.67 7.34 2.87
N LEU A 58 14.62 6.85 2.20
CA LEU A 58 14.14 5.47 2.28
C LEU A 58 14.23 4.84 0.90
N GLU A 59 14.98 3.76 0.80
CA GLU A 59 15.08 2.99 -0.42
C GLU A 59 14.25 1.72 -0.35
N VAL A 60 13.53 1.45 -1.44
CA VAL A 60 12.81 0.20 -1.67
C VAL A 60 13.57 -0.62 -2.70
N TRP A 61 13.97 -1.82 -2.33
CA TRP A 61 14.66 -2.79 -3.18
C TRP A 61 13.77 -4.00 -3.41
N LYS A 62 13.77 -4.55 -4.63
CA LYS A 62 13.06 -5.80 -4.96
C LYS A 62 14.00 -6.85 -5.51
N GLN A 63 13.75 -8.09 -5.16
CA GLN A 63 14.48 -9.23 -5.70
C GLN A 63 14.03 -9.50 -7.14
N ASN A 64 14.96 -9.59 -8.08
CA ASN A 64 14.68 -10.01 -9.44
C ASN A 64 14.65 -11.55 -9.55
N ARG A 65 14.35 -12.06 -10.75
CA ARG A 65 14.29 -13.51 -11.03
C ARG A 65 15.61 -14.25 -10.82
N ASP A 66 16.74 -13.56 -10.86
CA ASP A 66 18.08 -14.11 -10.61
C ASP A 66 18.44 -14.14 -9.12
N GLY A 67 17.52 -13.71 -8.25
CA GLY A 67 17.72 -13.64 -6.81
C GLY A 67 18.47 -12.39 -6.34
N ARG A 68 18.81 -11.45 -7.22
CA ARG A 68 19.51 -10.20 -6.88
C ARG A 68 18.53 -9.09 -6.53
N PHE A 69 18.85 -8.31 -5.51
CA PHE A 69 18.09 -7.11 -5.18
C PHE A 69 18.51 -5.94 -6.07
N VAL A 70 17.53 -5.27 -6.66
CA VAL A 70 17.70 -4.06 -7.47
C VAL A 70 16.91 -2.92 -6.83
N LEU A 71 17.46 -1.70 -6.91
CA LEU A 71 16.81 -0.50 -6.37
C LEU A 71 15.57 -0.21 -7.22
N LEU A 72 14.38 -0.28 -6.60
CA LEU A 72 13.13 0.07 -7.24
C LEU A 72 12.88 1.56 -7.15
N GLU A 73 12.95 2.15 -5.95
CA GLU A 73 12.62 3.55 -5.71
C GLU A 73 13.32 4.09 -4.46
N THR A 74 13.59 5.40 -4.46
CA THR A 74 14.03 6.16 -3.28
C THR A 74 12.99 7.22 -2.95
N TYR A 75 12.60 7.32 -1.68
CA TYR A 75 11.68 8.30 -1.15
C TYR A 75 12.37 9.18 -0.11
N GLU A 76 12.07 10.47 -0.13
CA GLU A 76 12.43 11.36 0.98
C GLU A 76 11.54 11.05 2.20
N ILE A 77 12.15 11.07 3.39
CA ILE A 77 11.46 10.93 4.66
C ILE A 77 11.73 12.17 5.53
N CYS A 78 10.69 12.63 6.24
CA CYS A 78 10.77 13.85 7.05
C CYS A 78 10.78 13.59 8.56
N ALA A 79 10.51 12.35 8.99
CA ALA A 79 10.43 12.00 10.39
C ALA A 79 11.04 10.61 10.63
N TRP A 80 11.92 10.54 11.62
CA TRP A 80 12.46 9.31 12.19
C TRP A 80 12.58 9.48 13.70
N SER A 81 12.52 8.36 14.44
CA SER A 81 12.63 8.38 15.89
C SER A 81 14.09 8.35 16.35
N GLY A 82 14.35 9.07 17.44
CA GLY A 82 15.64 9.13 18.12
C GLY A 82 16.67 9.99 17.38
N GLU A 83 17.83 10.14 18.00
CA GLU A 83 18.97 10.83 17.41
C GLU A 83 19.78 9.89 16.51
N LEU A 84 20.66 10.47 15.70
CA LEU A 84 21.73 9.68 15.06
C LEU A 84 22.59 9.04 16.16
N GLY A 85 22.86 7.74 16.02
CA GLY A 85 23.83 7.07 16.86
C GLY A 85 25.24 7.62 16.64
N PRO A 86 26.21 7.30 17.50
CA PRO A 86 27.61 7.66 17.27
C PRO A 86 28.19 7.05 15.99
#